data_AF-A0A2M8PL57-F1
#
_entry.id   AF-A0A2M8PL57-F1
#
_cell.length_a   1.000
_cell.length_b   1.000
_cell.length_c   1.000
_cell.angle_alpha   90.00
_cell.angle_beta   90.00
_cell.angle_gamma   90.00
#
_symmetry.space_group_name_H-M   'P 1'
#
loop_
_entity.id
_entity.type
_entity.pdbx_description
1 polymer ?
#
loop_
_entity_poly.entity_id
_entity_poly.type
_entity_poly.pdbx_seq_one_letter_code
_entity_poly.pdbx_strand_id
1 'polypeptide(L)'
;EQFDIVICLGVIQHTPSSEETIACLIKQLKPGGMLVIDHYPPGIHESLGARLLRPLFLRLPSSLSFKLCKWLVAFLWPLHRLVFKRKGRRGLRLLMRYSPIIDYQGAYPLSDSLQKEWAMLDTHDALTDFYKHKKSVEDIRHILSQHNLEDIKVVRANGVEARARKKAR
;
A
#
# COMPACT_ATOMS: atom_id res chain seq x y z
N GLU A 1 -13.55 24.72 -6.07
CA GLU A 1 -13.78 23.78 -7.19
C GLU A 1 -12.92 24.23 -8.36
N GLN A 2 -11.95 23.42 -8.79
CA GLN A 2 -10.85 23.87 -9.66
C GLN A 2 -10.56 22.91 -10.83
N PHE A 3 -10.75 21.59 -10.64
CA PHE A 3 -10.30 20.59 -11.59
C PHE A 3 -11.46 19.81 -12.22
N ASP A 4 -11.34 19.50 -13.50
CA ASP A 4 -12.26 18.63 -14.24
C ASP A 4 -12.02 17.15 -13.91
N ILE A 5 -10.80 16.80 -13.50
CA ILE A 5 -10.42 15.45 -13.05
C ILE A 5 -9.50 15.56 -11.83
N VAL A 6 -9.75 14.75 -10.80
CA VAL A 6 -8.87 14.58 -9.64
C VAL A 6 -8.49 13.11 -9.53
N ILE A 7 -7.19 12.81 -9.56
CA ILE A 7 -6.64 11.46 -9.47
C ILE A 7 -5.77 11.37 -8.21
N CYS A 8 -6.01 10.38 -7.36
CA CYS A 8 -5.22 10.14 -6.16
C CYS A 8 -5.03 8.64 -5.94
N LEU A 9 -3.88 8.11 -6.37
CA LEU A 9 -3.57 6.68 -6.35
C LEU A 9 -2.36 6.42 -5.44
N GLY A 10 -2.43 5.41 -4.57
CA GLY A 10 -1.36 5.02 -3.67
C GLY A 10 -1.16 5.96 -2.47
N VAL A 11 -2.15 6.80 -2.12
CA VAL A 11 -1.97 7.87 -1.12
C VAL A 11 -2.96 7.79 0.06
N ILE A 12 -4.24 7.58 -0.21
CA ILE A 12 -5.33 7.82 0.77
C ILE A 12 -5.23 6.94 2.02
N GLN A 13 -4.72 5.73 1.88
CA GLN A 13 -4.51 4.79 2.97
C GLN A 13 -3.43 5.24 3.98
N HIS A 14 -2.55 6.16 3.56
CA HIS A 14 -1.38 6.64 4.30
C HIS A 14 -1.63 8.00 4.98
N THR A 15 -2.85 8.52 4.94
CA THR A 15 -3.22 9.79 5.56
C THR A 15 -3.86 9.57 6.93
N PRO A 16 -3.91 10.61 7.80
CA PRO A 16 -4.53 10.47 9.13
C PRO A 16 -5.99 9.99 9.08
N SER A 17 -6.76 10.47 8.10
CA SER A 17 -8.15 10.10 7.86
C SER A 17 -8.42 9.95 6.36
N SER A 18 -8.77 8.74 5.93
CA SER A 18 -9.09 8.43 4.54
C SER A 18 -10.36 9.17 4.10
N GLU A 19 -11.38 9.23 4.96
CA GLU A 19 -12.65 9.92 4.73
C GLU A 19 -12.46 11.43 4.53
N GLU A 20 -11.69 12.08 5.41
CA GLU A 20 -11.39 13.52 5.28
C GLU A 20 -10.59 13.80 4.02
N THR A 21 -9.63 12.93 3.69
CA THR A 21 -8.83 13.04 2.46
C THR A 21 -9.72 12.97 1.23
N ILE A 22 -10.60 11.96 1.16
CA ILE A 22 -11.56 11.80 0.06
C ILE A 22 -12.47 13.02 -0.05
N ALA A 23 -13.01 13.52 1.07
CA ALA A 23 -13.85 14.71 1.08
C ALA A 23 -13.10 15.95 0.56
N CYS A 24 -11.83 16.12 0.94
CA CYS A 24 -10.98 17.20 0.45
C CYS A 24 -10.73 17.10 -1.06
N LEU A 25 -10.48 15.89 -1.59
CA LEU A 25 -10.33 15.66 -3.03
C LEU A 25 -11.61 16.02 -3.80
N ILE A 26 -12.79 15.61 -3.29
CA ILE A 26 -14.09 15.92 -3.90
C ILE A 26 -14.36 17.44 -3.94
N LYS A 27 -13.94 18.20 -2.93
CA LYS A 27 -14.08 19.67 -2.91
C LYS A 27 -13.30 20.35 -4.03
N GLN A 28 -12.24 19.72 -4.55
CA GLN A 28 -11.45 20.26 -5.65
C GLN A 28 -12.09 20.05 -7.02
N LEU A 29 -13.08 19.15 -7.15
CA LEU A 29 -13.77 18.90 -8.41
C LEU A 29 -14.72 20.05 -8.78
N LYS A 30 -14.67 20.46 -10.05
CA LYS A 30 -15.73 21.22 -10.72
C LYS A 30 -17.02 20.40 -10.82
N PRO A 31 -18.20 21.03 -11.00
CA PRO A 31 -19.43 20.33 -11.35
C PRO A 31 -19.23 19.49 -12.62
N GLY A 32 -19.70 18.23 -12.63
CA GLY A 32 -19.46 17.27 -13.71
C GLY A 32 -18.06 16.61 -13.71
N GLY A 33 -17.15 17.08 -12.85
CA GLY A 33 -15.78 16.60 -12.78
C GLY A 33 -15.66 15.16 -12.26
N MET A 34 -14.58 14.47 -12.63
CA MET A 34 -14.36 13.06 -12.31
C MET A 34 -13.33 12.84 -11.19
N LEU A 35 -13.69 12.05 -10.19
CA LEU A 35 -12.78 11.51 -9.18
C LEU A 35 -12.27 10.13 -9.61
N VAL A 36 -10.97 9.87 -9.44
CA VAL A 36 -10.37 8.53 -9.52
C VAL A 36 -9.47 8.33 -8.30
N ILE A 37 -9.75 7.31 -7.50
CA ILE A 37 -8.98 6.98 -6.30
C ILE A 37 -8.76 5.47 -6.18
N ASP A 38 -7.78 5.09 -5.37
CA ASP A 38 -7.64 3.72 -4.89
C ASP A 38 -7.51 3.67 -3.37
N HIS A 39 -7.57 2.46 -2.82
CA HIS A 39 -7.34 2.21 -1.41
C HIS A 39 -6.81 0.79 -1.18
N TYR A 40 -6.02 0.63 -0.12
CA TYR A 40 -5.61 -0.70 0.33
C TYR A 40 -6.79 -1.53 0.81
N PRO A 41 -6.92 -2.78 0.34
CA PRO A 41 -7.99 -3.66 0.78
C PRO A 41 -7.68 -4.36 2.10
N PRO A 42 -8.72 -4.88 2.79
CA PRO A 42 -8.51 -5.84 3.88
C PRO A 42 -7.88 -7.15 3.38
N GLY A 43 -7.26 -7.89 4.30
CA GLY A 43 -6.70 -9.23 4.07
C GLY A 43 -5.18 -9.29 3.85
N ILE A 44 -4.50 -8.14 3.70
CA ILE A 44 -3.04 -8.09 3.67
C ILE A 44 -2.53 -8.02 5.11
N HIS A 45 -1.83 -9.06 5.57
CA HIS A 45 -1.28 -9.10 6.93
C HIS A 45 0.21 -8.80 6.94
N GLU A 46 0.64 -8.01 7.93
CA GLU A 46 2.07 -7.82 8.20
C GLU A 46 2.66 -9.08 8.82
N SER A 47 3.93 -9.36 8.50
CA SER A 47 4.66 -10.43 9.15
C SER A 47 4.88 -10.13 10.64
N LEU A 48 5.11 -11.17 11.44
CA LEU A 48 5.42 -11.00 12.85
C LEU A 48 6.68 -10.14 13.05
N GLY A 49 7.72 -10.37 12.23
CA GLY A 49 8.96 -9.59 12.27
C GLY A 49 8.74 -8.12 11.96
N ALA A 50 7.95 -7.80 10.93
CA ALA A 50 7.65 -6.42 10.57
C ALA A 50 6.86 -5.74 11.68
N ARG A 51 5.85 -6.42 12.25
CA ARG A 51 5.04 -5.90 13.36
C ARG A 51 5.88 -5.59 14.61
N LEU A 52 6.91 -6.38 14.89
CA LEU A 52 7.82 -6.16 16.02
C LEU A 52 8.83 -5.04 15.76
N LEU A 53 9.32 -4.90 14.52
CA LEU A 53 10.30 -3.85 14.17
C LEU A 53 9.66 -2.49 13.89
N ARG A 54 8.43 -2.44 13.40
CA ARG A 54 7.75 -1.20 12.99
C ARG A 54 7.74 -0.11 14.08
N PRO A 55 7.41 -0.38 15.36
CA PRO A 55 7.44 0.63 16.41
C PRO A 55 8.82 1.27 16.62
N LEU A 56 9.90 0.53 16.38
CA LEU A 56 11.26 1.06 16.40
C LEU A 56 11.49 1.93 15.17
N PHE A 57 11.17 1.44 13.97
CA PHE A 57 11.39 2.15 12.71
C PHE A 57 10.66 3.49 12.63
N LEU A 58 9.42 3.58 13.17
CA LEU A 58 8.64 4.82 13.20
C LEU A 58 9.25 5.91 14.11
N ARG A 59 10.19 5.56 14.99
CA ARG A 59 10.87 6.52 15.89
C ARG A 59 12.24 6.96 15.36
N LEU A 60 12.74 6.32 14.31
CA LEU A 60 14.05 6.63 13.76
C LEU A 60 13.98 7.86 12.86
N PRO A 61 15.05 8.68 12.80
CA PRO A 61 15.22 9.65 11.73
C PRO A 61 15.21 8.94 10.37
N SER A 62 14.60 9.57 9.36
CA SER A 62 14.44 9.00 8.01
C SER A 62 15.76 8.52 7.37
N SER A 63 16.86 9.25 7.60
CA SER A 63 18.18 8.85 7.08
C SER A 63 18.72 7.56 7.72
N LEU A 64 18.34 7.27 8.97
CA LEU A 64 18.75 6.07 9.70
C LEU A 64 17.82 4.89 9.40
N SER A 65 16.51 5.11 9.32
CA SER A 65 15.54 4.06 8.97
C SER A 65 15.88 3.42 7.62
N PHE A 66 16.20 4.25 6.62
CA PHE A 66 16.56 3.78 5.28
C PHE A 66 17.87 2.98 5.27
N LYS A 67 18.90 3.45 5.98
CA LYS A 67 20.18 2.73 6.09
C LYS A 67 20.02 1.38 6.78
N LEU A 68 19.27 1.33 7.88
CA LEU A 68 18.99 0.10 8.61
C LEU A 68 18.15 -0.87 7.79
N CYS A 69 17.14 -0.39 7.05
CA CYS A 69 16.36 -1.21 6.14
C CYS A 69 17.24 -1.84 5.05
N LYS A 70 18.10 -1.05 4.40
CA LYS A 70 19.06 -1.55 3.41
C LYS A 70 19.95 -2.65 3.98
N TRP A 71 20.50 -2.43 5.17
CA TRP A 71 21.34 -3.43 5.84
C TRP A 71 20.55 -4.71 6.17
N LEU A 72 19.35 -4.56 6.73
CA LEU A 72 18.47 -5.66 7.10
C LEU A 72 18.14 -6.54 5.89
N VAL A 73 17.76 -5.93 4.77
CA VAL A 73 17.46 -6.63 3.52
C VAL A 73 18.72 -7.25 2.94
N ALA A 74 19.85 -6.54 2.93
CA ALA A 74 21.11 -7.09 2.44
C ALA A 74 21.55 -8.34 3.22
N PHE A 75 21.27 -8.40 4.52
CA PHE A 75 21.58 -9.53 5.38
C PHE A 75 20.59 -10.70 5.26
N LEU A 76 19.28 -10.42 5.25
CA LEU A 76 18.24 -11.45 5.26
C LEU A 76 17.86 -11.98 3.88
N TRP A 77 17.99 -11.19 2.83
CA TRP A 77 17.57 -11.58 1.48
C TRP A 77 18.33 -12.81 0.94
N PRO A 78 19.66 -12.98 1.15
CA PRO A 78 20.35 -14.22 0.78
C PRO A 78 19.77 -15.47 1.45
N LEU A 79 19.30 -15.35 2.70
CA LEU A 79 18.64 -16.45 3.42
C LEU A 79 17.27 -16.76 2.79
N HIS A 80 16.48 -15.76 2.44
CA HIS A 80 15.20 -15.97 1.74
C HIS A 80 15.42 -16.68 0.40
N ARG A 81 16.39 -16.21 -0.40
CA ARG A 81 16.78 -16.86 -1.66
C ARG A 81 17.22 -18.30 -1.47
N LEU A 82 18.02 -18.60 -0.43
CA LEU A 82 18.43 -19.96 -0.10
C LEU A 82 17.24 -20.86 0.26
N VAL A 83 16.33 -20.36 1.11
CA VAL A 83 15.12 -21.09 1.50
C VAL A 83 14.21 -21.32 0.30
N PHE A 84 14.05 -20.33 -0.58
CA PHE A 84 13.32 -20.48 -1.82
C PHE A 84 13.94 -21.56 -2.73
N LYS A 85 15.26 -21.53 -2.95
CA LYS A 85 15.95 -22.55 -3.76
C LYS A 85 15.81 -23.98 -3.20
N ARG A 86 15.76 -24.15 -1.87
CA ARG A 86 15.68 -25.47 -1.22
C ARG A 86 14.26 -25.97 -0.97
N LYS A 87 13.33 -25.08 -0.61
CA LYS A 87 11.98 -25.43 -0.13
C LYS A 87 10.86 -24.82 -0.99
N GLY A 88 11.24 -24.16 -2.10
CA GLY A 88 10.33 -23.51 -3.03
C GLY A 88 9.50 -22.39 -2.38
N ARG A 89 8.39 -22.04 -3.06
CA ARG A 89 7.45 -21.00 -2.62
C ARG A 89 6.81 -21.28 -1.26
N ARG A 90 6.61 -22.56 -0.89
CA ARG A 90 6.02 -22.94 0.41
C ARG A 90 6.95 -22.61 1.57
N GLY A 91 8.23 -22.97 1.45
CA GLY A 91 9.23 -22.64 2.48
C GLY A 91 9.43 -21.14 2.64
N LEU A 92 9.49 -20.40 1.53
CA LEU A 92 9.59 -18.94 1.56
C LEU A 92 8.37 -18.31 2.24
N ARG A 93 7.14 -18.76 1.90
CA ARG A 93 5.91 -18.24 2.53
C ARG A 93 5.90 -18.45 4.04
N LEU A 94 6.39 -19.60 4.51
CA LEU A 94 6.52 -19.85 5.95
C LEU A 94 7.55 -18.92 6.59
N LEU A 95 8.72 -18.73 5.97
CA LEU A 95 9.75 -17.81 6.44
C LEU A 95 9.22 -16.36 6.51
N MET A 96 8.52 -15.90 5.47
CA MET A 96 7.97 -14.55 5.38
C MET A 96 6.90 -14.25 6.44
N ARG A 97 6.28 -15.27 7.07
CA ARG A 97 5.40 -15.03 8.23
C ARG A 97 6.15 -14.45 9.43
N TYR A 98 7.44 -14.76 9.55
CA TYR A 98 8.28 -14.36 10.68
C TYR A 98 9.34 -13.33 10.31
N SER A 99 9.83 -13.34 9.07
CA SER A 99 10.87 -12.42 8.64
C SER A 99 10.35 -10.97 8.56
N PRO A 100 11.14 -9.98 8.97
CA PRO A 100 10.76 -8.58 8.84
C PRO A 100 10.87 -8.01 7.42
N ILE A 101 11.47 -8.75 6.48
CA ILE A 101 11.62 -8.31 5.09
C ILE A 101 10.55 -8.94 4.20
N ILE A 102 10.15 -8.19 3.18
CA ILE A 102 9.29 -8.67 2.08
C ILE A 102 10.20 -9.25 0.99
N ASP A 103 9.74 -10.33 0.32
CA ASP A 103 10.47 -10.93 -0.80
C ASP A 103 9.49 -11.46 -1.87
N TYR A 104 9.95 -11.45 -3.11
CA TYR A 104 9.20 -11.75 -4.33
C TYR A 104 9.78 -12.92 -5.13
N GLN A 105 10.66 -13.74 -4.54
CA GLN A 105 11.26 -14.89 -5.22
C GLN A 105 10.21 -15.78 -5.89
N GLY A 106 10.35 -15.88 -7.21
CA GLY A 106 9.45 -16.67 -8.06
C GLY A 106 8.04 -16.10 -8.18
N ALA A 107 7.75 -14.88 -7.76
CA ALA A 107 6.48 -14.20 -8.01
C ALA A 107 6.48 -13.48 -9.38
N TYR A 108 7.60 -12.88 -9.75
CA TYR A 108 7.77 -12.09 -10.97
C TYR A 108 9.02 -12.49 -11.75
N PRO A 109 9.07 -12.30 -13.09
CA PRO A 109 10.23 -12.59 -13.93
C PRO A 109 11.29 -11.48 -13.82
N LEU A 110 11.77 -11.19 -12.60
CA LEU A 110 12.72 -10.12 -12.31
C LEU A 110 14.14 -10.68 -12.13
N SER A 111 15.17 -9.88 -12.45
CA SER A 111 16.56 -10.22 -12.12
C SER A 111 16.77 -10.23 -10.60
N ASP A 112 17.81 -10.93 -10.13
CA ASP A 112 18.14 -10.98 -8.70
C ASP A 112 18.39 -9.59 -8.11
N SER A 113 19.01 -8.68 -8.86
CA SER A 113 19.25 -7.31 -8.41
C SER A 113 17.95 -6.56 -8.20
N LEU A 114 17.03 -6.66 -9.16
CA LEU A 114 15.74 -5.96 -9.12
C LEU A 114 14.81 -6.56 -8.05
N GLN A 115 14.81 -7.88 -7.88
CA GLN A 115 14.09 -8.53 -6.78
C GLN A 115 14.56 -8.03 -5.41
N LYS A 116 15.88 -7.91 -5.22
CA LYS A 116 16.45 -7.41 -3.97
C LYS A 116 16.13 -5.93 -3.76
N GLU A 117 16.12 -5.13 -4.83
CA GLU A 117 15.73 -3.72 -4.77
C GLU A 117 14.26 -3.54 -4.39
N TRP A 118 13.35 -4.29 -5.03
CA TRP A 118 11.93 -4.29 -4.69
C TRP A 118 11.68 -4.74 -3.25
N ALA A 119 12.34 -5.84 -2.84
CA ALA A 119 12.31 -6.30 -1.45
C ALA A 119 12.74 -5.20 -0.47
N MET A 120 13.76 -4.40 -0.83
CA MET A 120 14.23 -3.29 -0.01
C MET A 120 13.22 -2.15 0.08
N LEU A 121 12.69 -1.71 -1.05
CA LEU A 121 11.72 -0.61 -1.11
C LEU A 121 10.43 -0.94 -0.35
N ASP A 122 9.87 -2.12 -0.58
CA ASP A 122 8.61 -2.51 0.06
C ASP A 122 8.80 -2.85 1.54
N THR A 123 9.95 -3.40 1.93
CA THR A 123 10.28 -3.56 3.35
C THR A 123 10.39 -2.21 4.04
N HIS A 124 11.02 -1.22 3.39
CA HIS A 124 11.13 0.11 3.93
C HIS A 124 9.75 0.72 4.14
N ASP A 125 8.91 0.72 3.10
CA ASP A 125 7.53 1.21 3.18
C ASP A 125 6.75 0.52 4.30
N ALA A 126 6.77 -0.81 4.35
CA ALA A 126 6.06 -1.57 5.39
C ALA A 126 6.50 -1.24 6.82
N LEU A 127 7.77 -0.88 7.04
CA LEU A 127 8.32 -0.56 8.36
C LEU A 127 8.18 0.92 8.74
N THR A 128 8.10 1.83 7.77
CA THR A 128 8.05 3.28 8.01
C THR A 128 6.68 3.91 7.76
N ASP A 129 5.75 3.17 7.19
CA ASP A 129 4.38 3.63 6.99
C ASP A 129 3.67 3.87 8.34
N PHE A 130 3.23 5.11 8.60
CA PHE A 130 2.65 5.52 9.88
C PHE A 130 1.14 5.21 9.95
N TYR A 131 0.39 5.59 8.92
CA TYR A 131 -1.05 5.32 8.81
C TYR A 131 -1.26 4.22 7.78
N LYS A 132 -1.99 3.16 8.17
CA LYS A 132 -2.17 1.99 7.29
C LYS A 132 -3.62 1.53 7.27
N HIS A 133 -4.47 2.43 6.79
CA HIS A 133 -5.90 2.18 6.71
C HIS A 133 -6.20 1.13 5.65
N LYS A 134 -7.25 0.35 5.86
CA LYS A 134 -7.77 -0.61 4.89
C LYS A 134 -9.26 -0.43 4.77
N LYS A 135 -9.76 -0.44 3.54
CA LYS A 135 -11.17 -0.25 3.23
C LYS A 135 -11.61 -1.30 2.23
N SER A 136 -12.77 -1.89 2.46
CA SER A 136 -13.43 -2.79 1.53
C SER A 136 -14.07 -2.01 0.37
N VAL A 137 -14.56 -2.74 -0.63
CA VAL A 137 -15.33 -2.15 -1.73
C VAL A 137 -16.60 -1.49 -1.17
N GLU A 138 -17.21 -2.11 -0.18
CA GLU A 138 -18.41 -1.65 0.50
C GLU A 138 -18.14 -0.36 1.28
N ASP A 139 -17.01 -0.30 2.01
CA ASP A 139 -16.63 0.90 2.76
C ASP A 139 -16.40 2.10 1.83
N ILE A 140 -15.62 1.91 0.76
CA ILE A 140 -15.35 3.00 -0.21
C ILE A 140 -16.64 3.43 -0.91
N ARG A 141 -17.50 2.48 -1.29
CA ARG A 141 -18.81 2.81 -1.88
C ARG A 141 -19.67 3.61 -0.91
N HIS A 142 -19.71 3.22 0.35
CA HIS A 142 -20.46 3.92 1.39
C HIS A 142 -19.93 5.33 1.63
N ILE A 143 -18.62 5.53 1.71
CA ILE A 143 -17.98 6.85 1.86
C ILE A 143 -18.37 7.76 0.69
N LEU A 144 -18.23 7.28 -0.54
CA LEU A 144 -18.53 8.06 -1.74
C LEU A 144 -20.03 8.40 -1.85
N SER A 145 -20.93 7.51 -1.40
CA SER A 145 -22.38 7.77 -1.44
C SER A 145 -22.83 8.86 -0.46
N GLN A 146 -22.02 9.22 0.54
CA GLN A 146 -22.33 10.33 1.46
C GLN A 146 -22.07 11.71 0.84
N HIS A 147 -21.51 11.76 -0.37
CA HIS A 147 -21.18 12.99 -1.07
C HIS A 147 -22.08 13.21 -2.29
N ASN A 148 -22.08 14.44 -2.81
CA ASN A 148 -22.84 14.80 -4.01
C ASN A 148 -22.17 14.28 -5.30
N LEU A 149 -22.09 12.95 -5.41
CA LEU A 149 -21.50 12.22 -6.52
C LEU A 149 -22.56 11.40 -7.26
N GLU A 150 -22.27 11.06 -8.51
CA GLU A 150 -23.01 10.17 -9.41
C GLU A 150 -22.03 9.25 -10.15
N ASP A 151 -22.56 8.28 -10.91
CA ASP A 151 -21.76 7.29 -11.65
C ASP A 151 -20.71 6.56 -10.79
N ILE A 152 -21.00 6.35 -9.50
CA ILE A 152 -20.07 5.73 -8.55
C ILE A 152 -19.83 4.28 -8.96
N LYS A 153 -18.59 3.96 -9.31
CA LYS A 153 -18.13 2.60 -9.61
C LYS A 153 -16.94 2.28 -8.73
N VAL A 154 -17.08 1.25 -7.91
CA VAL A 154 -16.05 0.75 -7.01
C VAL A 154 -15.83 -0.72 -7.33
N VAL A 155 -14.58 -1.11 -7.59
CA VAL A 155 -14.19 -2.46 -7.99
C VAL A 155 -13.03 -2.96 -7.16
N ARG A 156 -12.98 -4.28 -6.97
CA ARG A 156 -11.81 -4.95 -6.41
C ARG A 156 -10.90 -5.39 -7.56
N ALA A 157 -9.70 -4.82 -7.62
CA ALA A 157 -8.63 -5.20 -8.54
C ALA A 157 -7.35 -5.48 -7.72
N ASN A 158 -6.23 -4.83 -8.05
CA ASN A 158 -5.01 -4.90 -7.22
C ASN A 158 -5.28 -4.34 -5.80
N GLY A 159 -6.03 -3.24 -5.74
CA GLY A 159 -6.60 -2.68 -4.52
C GLY A 159 -8.13 -2.52 -4.63
N VAL A 160 -8.69 -1.61 -3.85
CA VAL A 160 -10.06 -1.11 -4.05
C VAL A 160 -9.97 0.15 -4.89
N GLU A 161 -10.39 0.06 -6.15
CA GLU A 161 -10.34 1.18 -7.09
C GLU A 161 -11.74 1.79 -7.21
N ALA A 162 -11.83 3.11 -7.20
CA ALA A 162 -13.08 3.83 -7.32
C ALA A 162 -13.01 4.99 -8.30
N ARG A 163 -14.10 5.17 -9.04
CA ARG A 163 -14.37 6.33 -9.87
C ARG A 163 -15.77 6.85 -9.61
N ALA A 164 -15.94 8.17 -9.66
CA ALA A 164 -17.23 8.82 -9.52
C ALA A 164 -17.20 10.17 -10.23
N ARG A 165 -18.37 10.71 -10.58
CA ARG A 165 -18.52 12.08 -11.07
C ARG A 165 -19.18 12.95 -10.01
N LYS A 166 -18.76 14.19 -9.90
CA LYS A 166 -19.49 15.19 -9.11
C LYS A 166 -20.71 15.62 -9.91
N LYS A 167 -21.89 15.61 -9.30
CA LYS A 167 -23.12 15.99 -10.00
C LYS A 167 -22.95 17.38 -10.61
N ALA A 168 -23.28 17.51 -11.90
CA ALA A 168 -23.53 18.82 -12.47
C ALA A 168 -24.75 19.42 -11.74
N ARG A 169 -24.73 20.73 -11.46
CA ARG A 169 -25.90 21.39 -10.88
C ARG A 169 -27.13 21.21 -11.78
#